data_AF-A0A7C4KW95-F1
#
_entry.id   AF-A0A7C4KW95-F1
#
_cell.length_a   1.000
_cell.length_b   1.000
_cell.length_c   1.000
_cell.angle_alpha   90.00
_cell.angle_beta   90.00
_cell.angle_gamma   90.00
#
_symmetry.space_group_name_H-M   'P 1'
#
loop_
_entity.id
_entity.type
_entity.pdbx_description
1 polymer ?
#
loop_
_entity_poly.entity_id
_entity_poly.type
_entity_poly.pdbx_seq_one_letter_code
_entity_poly.pdbx_strand_id
1 'polypeptide(L)'
;MCWGIPGRVVEVNGMYAKVSVGGTIVEAVVGVDGVCVGDYVIVHAGLIVGKLSEDEVLSNLTTLTELQISNYVSEGLDESLARERVIEEFKSIVSSLGIDVSKYLSMLGSEKRDFEVVSEEVIKVPDNAYVYRVRTTLADTDYLQVVHYINYLRFCEKAWSELLTSLGFSYSKLIHEYGIFIPTTEVNYKILTPSRLDNDLELYVWVENISNKSIKWRCVIKNITTGKVSADITHTTVCTDTALTQSLEIPKELIEKLTKHLQNKTPNTKL
;
A
#
# COMPACT_ATOMS: atom_id res chain seq x y z
N MET A 1 -15.84 -9.31 -2.44
CA MET A 1 -17.07 -8.62 -1.98
C MET A 1 -17.89 -8.27 -3.20
N CYS A 2 -19.17 -8.65 -3.28
CA CYS A 2 -20.01 -8.29 -4.42
C CYS A 2 -20.39 -6.80 -4.29
N TRP A 3 -20.08 -5.97 -5.27
CA TRP A 3 -20.53 -4.57 -5.29
C TRP A 3 -21.91 -4.46 -5.92
N GLY A 4 -22.74 -3.55 -5.41
CA GLY A 4 -24.00 -3.19 -6.06
C GLY A 4 -23.70 -2.34 -7.28
N ILE A 5 -24.23 -2.72 -8.45
CA ILE A 5 -23.99 -2.00 -9.70
C ILE A 5 -25.27 -1.30 -10.13
N PRO A 6 -25.25 0.02 -10.42
CA PRO A 6 -26.41 0.71 -10.93
C PRO A 6 -26.71 0.26 -12.36
N GLY A 7 -27.99 0.13 -12.68
CA GLY A 7 -28.46 -0.22 -14.01
C GLY A 7 -29.84 0.34 -14.30
N ARG A 8 -30.24 0.32 -15.56
CA ARG A 8 -31.54 0.80 -16.02
C ARG A 8 -32.45 -0.36 -16.37
N VAL A 9 -33.67 -0.38 -15.83
CA VAL A 9 -34.64 -1.44 -16.08
C VAL A 9 -35.16 -1.32 -17.52
N VAL A 10 -35.05 -2.41 -18.28
CA VAL A 10 -35.48 -2.49 -19.68
C VAL A 10 -36.79 -3.28 -19.81
N GLU A 11 -37.00 -4.26 -18.95
CA GLU A 11 -38.17 -5.15 -18.98
C GLU A 11 -38.49 -5.64 -17.56
N VAL A 12 -39.78 -5.77 -17.21
CA VAL A 12 -40.23 -6.31 -15.93
C VAL A 12 -41.24 -7.44 -16.17
N ASN A 13 -40.92 -8.63 -15.69
CA ASN A 13 -41.70 -9.86 -15.83
C ASN A 13 -41.97 -10.49 -14.46
N GLY A 14 -42.98 -9.96 -13.76
CA GLY A 14 -43.38 -10.46 -12.44
C GLY A 14 -42.26 -10.31 -11.40
N MET A 15 -41.72 -11.43 -10.93
CA MET A 15 -40.63 -11.45 -9.93
C MET A 15 -39.24 -11.16 -10.50
N TYR A 16 -39.10 -11.07 -11.83
CA TYR A 16 -37.83 -10.83 -12.51
C TYR A 16 -37.87 -9.54 -13.33
N ALA A 17 -36.72 -8.88 -13.46
CA ALA A 17 -36.55 -7.75 -14.34
C ALA A 17 -35.22 -7.86 -15.09
N LYS A 18 -35.21 -7.44 -16.36
CA LYS A 18 -33.99 -7.28 -17.14
C LYS A 18 -33.45 -5.87 -16.94
N VAL A 19 -32.20 -5.78 -16.50
CA VAL A 19 -31.52 -4.53 -16.19
C VAL A 19 -30.33 -4.37 -17.12
N SER A 20 -30.25 -3.25 -17.82
CA SER A 20 -29.08 -2.86 -18.61
C SER A 20 -28.02 -2.27 -17.68
N VAL A 21 -26.84 -2.89 -17.65
CA VAL A 21 -25.68 -2.50 -16.85
C VAL A 21 -24.48 -2.41 -17.79
N GLY A 22 -23.98 -1.20 -18.06
CA GLY A 22 -22.79 -1.00 -18.89
C GLY A 22 -22.89 -1.63 -20.30
N GLY A 23 -24.09 -1.65 -20.88
CA GLY A 23 -24.36 -2.26 -22.20
C GLY A 23 -24.66 -3.77 -22.18
N THR A 24 -24.59 -4.44 -21.02
CA THR A 24 -24.98 -5.85 -20.86
C THR A 24 -26.35 -5.96 -20.18
N ILE A 25 -27.17 -6.90 -20.62
CA ILE A 25 -28.47 -7.18 -19.98
C ILE A 25 -28.28 -8.26 -18.91
N VAL A 26 -28.64 -7.94 -17.68
CA VAL A 26 -28.63 -8.83 -16.52
C VAL A 26 -30.07 -9.10 -16.07
N GLU A 27 -30.43 -10.36 -15.88
CA GLU A 27 -31.69 -10.72 -15.24
C GLU A 27 -31.53 -10.70 -13.72
N ALA A 28 -32.38 -9.94 -13.04
CA ALA A 28 -32.34 -9.76 -11.60
C ALA A 28 -33.73 -9.97 -10.97
N VAL A 29 -33.76 -10.52 -9.76
CA VAL A 29 -34.97 -10.67 -8.96
C VAL A 29 -35.40 -9.30 -8.43
N VAL A 30 -36.69 -8.98 -8.51
CA VAL A 30 -37.24 -7.73 -7.99
C VAL A 30 -37.43 -7.84 -6.47
N GLY A 31 -36.50 -7.28 -5.69
CA GLY A 31 -36.53 -7.28 -4.23
C GLY A 31 -37.17 -6.05 -3.59
N VAL A 32 -37.66 -5.11 -4.40
CA VAL A 32 -38.25 -3.84 -3.97
C VAL A 32 -39.51 -3.54 -4.77
N ASP A 33 -40.48 -2.93 -4.12
CA ASP A 33 -41.77 -2.61 -4.72
C ASP A 33 -41.69 -1.45 -5.71
N GLY A 34 -42.60 -1.46 -6.70
CA GLY A 34 -42.80 -0.33 -7.61
C GLY A 34 -41.67 -0.11 -8.63
N VAL A 35 -40.96 -1.17 -9.02
CA VAL A 35 -39.99 -1.14 -10.12
C VAL A 35 -40.72 -1.14 -11.47
N CYS A 36 -40.44 -0.12 -12.27
CA CYS A 36 -41.02 0.10 -13.60
C CYS A 36 -39.92 0.11 -14.67
N VAL A 37 -40.30 -0.15 -15.92
CA VAL A 37 -39.41 0.03 -17.06
C VAL A 37 -38.94 1.48 -17.14
N GLY A 38 -37.63 1.66 -17.27
CA GLY A 38 -36.98 2.97 -17.30
C GLY A 38 -36.42 3.43 -15.95
N ASP A 39 -36.76 2.78 -14.83
CA ASP A 39 -36.19 3.10 -13.53
C ASP A 39 -34.69 2.80 -13.48
N TYR A 40 -33.96 3.60 -12.71
CA TYR A 40 -32.61 3.25 -12.27
C TYR A 40 -32.69 2.43 -10.99
N VAL A 41 -31.95 1.34 -10.95
CA VAL A 41 -31.95 0.38 -9.85
C VAL A 41 -30.53 -0.04 -9.51
N ILE A 42 -30.31 -0.49 -8.28
CA ILE A 42 -29.05 -1.09 -7.88
C ILE A 42 -29.20 -2.61 -7.79
N VAL A 43 -28.34 -3.32 -8.54
CA VAL A 43 -28.33 -4.79 -8.58
C VAL A 43 -27.18 -5.29 -7.73
N HIS A 44 -27.49 -6.12 -6.73
CA HIS A 44 -26.51 -6.77 -5.88
C HIS A 44 -26.77 -8.28 -5.84
N ALA A 45 -25.78 -9.07 -6.24
CA ALA A 45 -25.87 -10.54 -6.26
C ALA A 45 -27.14 -11.08 -6.97
N GLY A 46 -27.55 -10.45 -8.08
CA GLY A 46 -28.72 -10.84 -8.86
C GLY A 46 -30.07 -10.39 -8.27
N LEU A 47 -30.07 -9.55 -7.23
CA LEU A 47 -31.26 -8.97 -6.62
C LEU A 47 -31.27 -7.46 -6.81
N ILE A 48 -32.42 -6.91 -7.20
CA ILE A 48 -32.66 -5.46 -7.14
C ILE A 48 -32.95 -5.10 -5.69
N VAL A 49 -32.05 -4.34 -5.06
CA VAL A 49 -32.15 -3.98 -3.64
C VAL A 49 -32.61 -2.55 -3.39
N GLY A 50 -32.76 -1.74 -4.45
CA GLY A 50 -33.23 -0.37 -4.34
C GLY A 50 -33.43 0.31 -5.69
N LYS A 51 -34.32 1.30 -5.70
CA LYS A 51 -34.46 2.28 -6.80
C LYS A 51 -33.54 3.46 -6.53
N LEU A 52 -33.01 4.04 -7.59
CA LEU A 52 -32.17 5.22 -7.57
C LEU A 52 -32.81 6.32 -8.41
N SER A 53 -32.65 7.56 -7.97
CA SER A 53 -32.82 8.74 -8.82
C SER A 53 -31.60 8.91 -9.74
N GLU A 54 -31.76 9.66 -10.82
CA GLU A 54 -30.66 9.97 -11.74
C GLU A 54 -29.49 10.68 -11.03
N ASP A 55 -29.80 11.58 -10.10
CA ASP A 55 -28.78 12.32 -9.33
C ASP A 55 -27.99 11.39 -8.39
N GLU A 56 -28.65 10.39 -7.78
CA GLU A 56 -27.98 9.38 -6.96
C GLU A 56 -27.10 8.45 -7.80
N VAL A 57 -27.54 8.06 -9.00
CA VAL A 57 -26.70 7.30 -9.94
C VAL A 57 -25.44 8.09 -10.29
N LEU A 58 -25.59 9.36 -10.64
CA LEU A 58 -24.46 10.24 -10.99
C LEU A 58 -23.52 10.47 -9.80
N SER A 59 -24.05 10.70 -8.60
CA SER A 59 -23.26 10.84 -7.38
C SER A 59 -22.44 9.56 -7.08
N ASN A 60 -23.07 8.39 -7.23
CA ASN A 60 -22.39 7.11 -7.08
C ASN A 60 -21.28 6.95 -8.12
N LEU A 61 -21.56 7.18 -9.40
CA LEU A 61 -20.57 7.06 -10.47
C LEU A 61 -19.40 8.05 -10.30
N THR A 62 -19.68 9.27 -9.84
CA THR A 62 -18.64 10.27 -9.53
C THR A 62 -17.74 9.77 -8.39
N THR A 63 -18.33 9.25 -7.32
CA THR A 63 -17.57 8.66 -6.20
C THR A 63 -16.72 7.49 -6.65
N LEU A 64 -17.28 6.60 -7.48
CA LEU A 64 -16.55 5.46 -8.04
C LEU A 64 -15.39 5.89 -8.94
N THR A 65 -15.57 6.97 -9.69
CA THR A 65 -14.52 7.55 -10.54
C THR A 65 -13.36 8.06 -9.70
N GLU A 66 -13.63 8.86 -8.67
CA GLU A 66 -12.59 9.36 -7.76
C GLU A 66 -11.85 8.20 -7.04
N LEU A 67 -12.58 7.17 -6.60
CA LEU A 67 -11.97 5.97 -6.02
C LEU A 67 -11.07 5.23 -7.01
N GLN A 68 -11.47 5.11 -8.28
CA GLN A 68 -10.67 4.46 -9.31
C GLN A 68 -9.43 5.27 -9.68
N ILE A 69 -9.54 6.60 -9.75
CA ILE A 69 -8.38 7.48 -9.94
C ILE A 69 -7.39 7.28 -8.79
N SER A 70 -7.89 7.31 -7.55
CA SER A 70 -7.06 7.07 -6.36
C SER A 70 -6.38 5.70 -6.38
N ASN A 71 -7.08 4.65 -6.83
CA ASN A 71 -6.49 3.32 -7.00
C ASN A 71 -5.35 3.32 -8.01
N TYR A 72 -5.55 3.86 -9.22
CA TYR A 72 -4.49 3.93 -10.23
C TYR A 72 -3.28 4.76 -9.75
N VAL A 73 -3.52 5.89 -9.09
CA VAL A 73 -2.44 6.69 -8.48
C VAL A 73 -1.70 5.87 -7.43
N SER A 74 -2.41 5.09 -6.61
CA SER A 74 -1.80 4.20 -5.61
C SER A 74 -0.95 3.09 -6.24
N GLU A 75 -1.33 2.61 -7.43
CA GLU A 75 -0.60 1.61 -8.21
C GLU A 75 0.62 2.18 -8.94
N GLY A 76 0.78 3.52 -8.96
CA GLY A 76 1.95 4.19 -9.53
C GLY A 76 1.71 4.90 -10.85
N LEU A 77 0.45 4.98 -11.32
CA LEU A 77 0.12 5.81 -12.48
C LEU A 77 0.21 7.31 -12.13
N ASP A 78 0.59 8.13 -13.12
CA ASP A 78 0.49 9.59 -13.04
C ASP A 78 -0.98 10.00 -12.86
N GLU A 79 -1.24 10.99 -12.00
CA GLU A 79 -2.59 11.43 -11.67
C GLU A 79 -3.37 11.95 -12.88
N SER A 80 -2.70 12.66 -13.79
CA SER A 80 -3.35 13.22 -14.99
C SER A 80 -3.76 12.10 -15.94
N LEU A 81 -2.87 11.11 -16.13
CA LEU A 81 -3.13 9.93 -16.96
C LEU A 81 -4.21 9.02 -16.36
N ALA A 82 -4.17 8.81 -15.04
CA ALA A 82 -5.19 8.05 -14.31
C ALA A 82 -6.58 8.70 -14.47
N ARG A 83 -6.64 10.02 -14.31
CA ARG A 83 -7.87 10.79 -14.45
C ARG A 83 -8.44 10.72 -15.87
N GLU A 84 -7.62 10.89 -16.89
CA GLU A 84 -8.04 10.77 -18.29
C GLU A 84 -8.63 9.39 -18.58
N ARG A 85 -7.91 8.32 -18.20
CA ARG A 85 -8.32 6.94 -18.46
C ARG A 85 -9.64 6.58 -17.79
N VAL A 86 -9.77 6.86 -16.49
CA VAL A 86 -10.98 6.51 -15.73
C VAL A 86 -12.18 7.31 -16.24
N ILE A 87 -12.00 8.60 -16.53
CA ILE A 87 -13.08 9.44 -17.05
C ILE A 87 -13.59 8.90 -18.39
N GLU A 88 -12.72 8.46 -19.31
CA GLU A 88 -13.14 7.86 -20.58
C GLU A 88 -13.93 6.56 -20.39
N GLU A 89 -13.49 5.67 -19.49
CA GLU A 89 -14.22 4.43 -19.18
C GLU A 89 -15.62 4.72 -18.61
N PHE A 90 -15.71 5.65 -17.66
CA PHE A 90 -16.99 5.99 -17.03
C PHE A 90 -17.91 6.82 -17.94
N LYS A 91 -17.38 7.62 -18.88
CA LYS A 91 -18.20 8.27 -19.93
C LYS A 91 -19.00 7.25 -20.74
N SER A 92 -18.37 6.13 -21.09
CA SER A 92 -19.04 5.02 -21.80
C SER A 92 -20.19 4.44 -20.98
N ILE A 93 -19.96 4.24 -19.67
CA ILE A 93 -20.97 3.73 -18.74
C ILE A 93 -22.14 4.71 -18.60
N VAL A 94 -21.87 6.00 -18.38
CA VAL A 94 -22.90 7.05 -18.25
C VAL A 94 -23.76 7.14 -19.51
N SER A 95 -23.12 7.10 -20.70
CA SER A 95 -23.84 7.09 -21.98
C SER A 95 -24.72 5.84 -22.13
N SER A 96 -24.24 4.66 -21.71
CA SER A 96 -25.02 3.42 -21.77
C SER A 96 -26.25 3.40 -20.86
N LEU A 97 -26.23 4.18 -19.77
CA LEU A 97 -27.37 4.37 -18.88
C LEU A 97 -28.41 5.35 -19.46
N GLY A 98 -28.05 6.08 -20.53
CA GLY A 98 -28.89 7.09 -21.16
C GLY A 98 -28.90 8.42 -20.39
N ILE A 99 -27.87 8.69 -19.60
CA ILE A 99 -27.71 9.93 -18.83
C ILE A 99 -26.82 10.91 -19.61
N ASP A 100 -27.08 12.20 -19.50
CA ASP A 100 -26.26 13.24 -20.13
C ASP A 100 -24.85 13.28 -19.52
N VAL A 101 -23.86 13.01 -20.36
CA VAL A 101 -22.43 13.02 -20.00
C VAL A 101 -21.99 14.41 -19.50
N SER A 102 -22.62 15.48 -19.98
CA SER A 102 -22.30 16.86 -19.56
C SER A 102 -22.57 17.08 -18.07
N LYS A 103 -23.65 16.47 -17.56
CA LYS A 103 -24.05 16.53 -16.14
C LYS A 103 -23.10 15.71 -15.25
N TYR A 104 -22.61 14.58 -15.75
CA TYR A 104 -21.58 13.80 -15.08
C TYR A 104 -20.24 14.56 -14.98
N LEU A 105 -19.80 15.18 -16.09
CA LEU A 105 -18.55 15.95 -16.13
C LEU A 105 -18.57 17.17 -15.22
N SER A 106 -19.72 17.84 -15.05
CA SER A 106 -19.83 18.98 -14.13
C SER A 106 -19.71 18.57 -12.66
N MET A 107 -20.17 17.37 -12.29
CA MET A 107 -20.06 16.84 -10.92
C MET A 107 -18.63 16.40 -10.55
N LEU A 108 -17.83 15.99 -11.53
CA LEU A 108 -16.40 15.69 -11.34
C LEU A 108 -15.54 16.92 -11.02
N GLY A 109 -16.07 18.13 -11.24
CA GLY A 109 -15.38 19.40 -10.98
C GLY A 109 -15.61 20.01 -9.60
N SER A 110 -16.62 19.55 -8.85
CA SER A 110 -17.12 20.27 -7.67
C SER A 110 -16.52 19.89 -6.31
N GLU A 111 -15.67 18.87 -6.20
CA GLU A 111 -14.93 18.62 -4.97
C GLU A 111 -13.49 18.20 -5.27
N LYS A 112 -12.58 19.18 -5.36
CA LYS A 112 -11.18 18.95 -5.02
C LYS A 112 -11.13 18.59 -3.54
N ARG A 113 -11.16 17.30 -3.21
CA ARG A 113 -10.48 16.85 -2.00
C ARG A 113 -9.01 16.86 -2.34
N ASP A 114 -8.34 17.95 -1.96
CA ASP A 114 -6.90 18.06 -2.00
C ASP A 114 -6.34 16.95 -1.10
N PHE A 115 -6.04 15.79 -1.69
CA PHE A 115 -5.06 14.90 -1.10
C PHE A 115 -3.73 15.60 -1.33
N GLU A 116 -3.18 16.19 -0.27
CA GLU A 116 -1.77 16.58 -0.28
C GLU A 116 -0.97 15.31 -0.60
N VAL A 117 -0.58 15.17 -1.87
CA VAL A 117 0.48 14.26 -2.28
C VAL A 117 1.71 14.79 -1.59
N VAL A 118 2.03 14.18 -0.43
CA VAL A 118 3.23 14.48 0.32
C VAL A 118 4.38 14.34 -0.65
N SER A 119 5.03 15.47 -0.95
CA SER A 119 6.18 15.55 -1.83
C SER A 119 7.15 14.43 -1.46
N GLU A 120 7.49 13.58 -2.44
CA GLU A 120 8.45 12.50 -2.25
C GLU A 120 9.79 13.09 -1.80
N GLU A 121 10.04 13.09 -0.49
CA GLU A 121 11.39 13.27 0.02
C GLU A 121 12.21 12.13 -0.57
N VAL A 122 13.16 12.47 -1.45
CA VAL A 122 14.05 11.49 -2.08
C VAL A 122 14.96 10.92 -1.00
N ILE A 123 14.57 9.78 -0.44
CA ILE A 123 15.39 9.07 0.55
C ILE A 123 16.63 8.53 -0.15
N LYS A 124 17.80 9.06 0.22
CA LYS A 124 19.09 8.62 -0.32
C LYS A 124 19.50 7.29 0.31
N VAL A 125 19.55 6.25 -0.52
CA VAL A 125 20.11 4.94 -0.17
C VAL A 125 21.61 4.93 -0.53
N PRO A 126 22.50 4.52 0.38
CA PRO A 126 23.93 4.46 0.08
C PRO A 126 24.29 3.23 -0.78
N ASP A 127 25.34 3.34 -1.59
CA ASP A 127 25.76 2.28 -2.53
C ASP A 127 26.18 0.97 -1.84
N ASN A 128 26.59 1.05 -0.58
CA ASN A 128 26.96 -0.10 0.23
C ASN A 128 25.78 -0.70 1.01
N ALA A 129 24.53 -0.32 0.73
CA ALA A 129 23.37 -0.96 1.33
C ALA A 129 23.28 -2.44 0.92
N TYR A 130 23.00 -3.31 1.89
CA TYR A 130 22.63 -4.69 1.62
C TYR A 130 21.21 -4.75 1.08
N VAL A 131 20.96 -5.57 0.06
CA VAL A 131 19.65 -5.70 -0.58
C VAL A 131 19.04 -7.06 -0.26
N TYR A 132 17.85 -7.05 0.30
CA TYR A 132 17.03 -8.24 0.56
C TYR A 132 15.71 -8.14 -0.20
N ARG A 133 15.31 -9.21 -0.86
CA ARG A 133 14.07 -9.25 -1.67
C ARG A 133 13.00 -10.07 -0.99
N VAL A 134 11.78 -9.55 -0.98
CA VAL A 134 10.61 -10.26 -0.49
C VAL A 134 9.43 -10.00 -1.41
N ARG A 135 8.64 -11.03 -1.68
CA ARG A 135 7.31 -10.88 -2.26
C ARG A 135 6.28 -10.94 -1.14
N THR A 136 5.38 -9.97 -1.10
CA THR A 136 4.30 -9.93 -0.12
C THR A 136 3.29 -11.04 -0.40
N THR A 137 2.77 -11.63 0.67
CA THR A 137 1.81 -12.73 0.63
C THR A 137 0.51 -12.34 1.32
N LEU A 138 -0.52 -13.18 1.21
CA LEU A 138 -1.79 -12.95 1.90
C LEU A 138 -1.61 -12.84 3.42
N ALA A 139 -0.67 -13.60 4.00
CA ALA A 139 -0.35 -13.57 5.42
C ALA A 139 0.28 -12.23 5.88
N ASP A 140 0.77 -11.43 4.94
CA ASP A 140 1.35 -10.13 5.22
C ASP A 140 0.32 -9.00 5.20
N THR A 141 -0.87 -9.25 4.62
CA THR A 141 -1.94 -8.26 4.46
C THR A 141 -2.99 -8.31 5.56
N ASP A 142 -3.68 -7.19 5.81
CA ASP A 142 -4.79 -7.10 6.75
C ASP A 142 -6.15 -6.83 6.08
N TYR A 143 -7.18 -6.56 6.88
CA TYR A 143 -8.54 -6.29 6.41
C TYR A 143 -8.64 -5.10 5.44
N LEU A 144 -7.67 -4.16 5.49
CA LEU A 144 -7.59 -3.01 4.60
C LEU A 144 -6.97 -3.36 3.23
N GLN A 145 -6.64 -4.63 2.99
CA GLN A 145 -6.06 -5.16 1.75
C GLN A 145 -4.70 -4.53 1.40
N VAL A 146 -3.96 -4.13 2.43
CA VAL A 146 -2.58 -3.66 2.36
C VAL A 146 -1.74 -4.44 3.36
N VAL A 147 -0.43 -4.39 3.22
CA VAL A 147 0.51 -4.99 4.17
C VAL A 147 0.30 -4.35 5.55
N HIS A 148 0.04 -5.18 6.56
CA HIS A 148 -0.14 -4.71 7.94
C HIS A 148 1.14 -4.01 8.42
N TYR A 149 1.00 -2.89 9.13
CA TYR A 149 2.13 -2.02 9.49
C TYR A 149 3.28 -2.76 10.21
N ILE A 150 2.97 -3.74 11.05
CA ILE A 150 3.96 -4.57 11.78
C ILE A 150 4.81 -5.42 10.81
N ASN A 151 4.25 -5.85 9.68
CA ASN A 151 4.96 -6.73 8.76
C ASN A 151 6.13 -6.03 8.05
N TYR A 152 6.09 -4.71 7.87
CA TYR A 152 7.27 -3.96 7.41
C TYR A 152 8.46 -4.12 8.36
N LEU A 153 8.22 -4.11 9.69
CA LEU A 153 9.28 -4.35 10.68
C LEU A 153 9.80 -5.79 10.62
N ARG A 154 8.91 -6.78 10.41
CA ARG A 154 9.31 -8.19 10.22
C ARG A 154 10.15 -8.39 8.97
N PHE A 155 9.84 -7.68 7.89
CA PHE A 155 10.66 -7.74 6.67
C PHE A 155 12.05 -7.16 6.91
N CYS A 156 12.15 -5.98 7.55
CA CYS A 156 13.45 -5.41 7.86
C CYS A 156 14.26 -6.26 8.84
N GLU A 157 13.63 -6.89 9.84
CA GLU A 157 14.31 -7.82 10.75
C GLU A 157 14.95 -8.98 10.00
N LYS A 158 14.21 -9.62 9.08
CA LYS A 158 14.77 -10.65 8.20
C LYS A 158 15.96 -10.13 7.39
N ALA A 159 15.83 -8.94 6.80
CA ALA A 159 16.91 -8.32 6.03
C ALA A 159 18.17 -8.04 6.89
N TRP A 160 17.99 -7.63 8.15
CA TRP A 160 19.09 -7.43 9.11
C TRP A 160 19.75 -8.75 9.49
N SER A 161 18.95 -9.79 9.77
CA SER A 161 19.45 -11.13 10.06
C SER A 161 20.26 -11.70 8.89
N GLU A 162 19.79 -11.52 7.66
CA GLU A 162 20.49 -11.95 6.45
C GLU A 162 21.77 -11.14 6.19
N LEU A 163 21.77 -9.82 6.42
CA LEU A 163 22.98 -9.01 6.39
C LEU A 163 24.01 -9.57 7.38
N LEU A 164 23.62 -9.79 8.64
CA LEU A 164 24.51 -10.33 9.66
C LEU A 164 25.05 -11.72 9.29
N THR A 165 24.19 -12.57 8.74
CA THR A 165 24.57 -13.91 8.24
C THR A 165 25.57 -13.82 7.09
N SER A 166 25.40 -12.87 6.16
CA SER A 166 26.35 -12.63 5.07
C SER A 166 27.74 -12.19 5.55
N LEU A 167 27.82 -11.58 6.74
CA LEU A 167 29.07 -11.21 7.42
C LEU A 167 29.64 -12.34 8.30
N GLY A 168 28.97 -13.50 8.33
CA GLY A 168 29.36 -14.66 9.13
C GLY A 168 28.96 -14.57 10.61
N PHE A 169 27.90 -13.82 10.92
CA PHE A 169 27.36 -13.57 12.27
C PHE A 169 25.87 -13.87 12.34
N SER A 170 25.44 -15.14 12.32
CA SER A 170 24.03 -15.44 12.59
C SER A 170 23.65 -15.09 14.03
N TYR A 171 22.37 -14.84 14.31
CA TYR A 171 21.89 -14.66 15.69
C TYR A 171 22.29 -15.83 16.59
N SER A 172 22.17 -17.07 16.09
CA SER A 172 22.63 -18.27 16.82
C SER A 172 24.11 -18.17 17.22
N LYS A 173 24.98 -17.69 16.32
CA LYS A 173 26.40 -17.50 16.61
C LYS A 173 26.64 -16.41 17.65
N LEU A 174 25.95 -15.26 17.53
CA LEU A 174 26.03 -14.19 18.53
C LEU A 174 25.64 -14.69 19.93
N ILE A 175 24.63 -15.55 20.01
CA ILE A 175 24.14 -16.11 21.28
C ILE A 175 25.09 -17.18 21.83
N HIS A 176 25.42 -18.19 21.04
CA HIS A 176 26.09 -19.39 21.55
C HIS A 176 27.62 -19.29 21.56
N GLU A 177 28.22 -18.51 20.66
CA GLU A 177 29.69 -18.35 20.59
C GLU A 177 30.15 -17.07 21.29
N TYR A 178 29.40 -15.96 21.15
CA TYR A 178 29.78 -14.68 21.76
C TYR A 178 29.08 -14.40 23.09
N GLY A 179 27.99 -15.12 23.42
CA GLY A 179 27.28 -14.92 24.68
C GLY A 179 26.59 -13.56 24.78
N ILE A 180 26.15 -12.98 23.66
CA ILE A 180 25.53 -11.64 23.61
C ILE A 180 24.15 -11.66 22.98
N PHE A 181 23.31 -10.72 23.42
CA PHE A 181 22.08 -10.33 22.74
C PHE A 181 22.18 -8.91 22.19
N ILE A 182 21.45 -8.64 21.10
CA ILE A 182 21.33 -7.31 20.50
C ILE A 182 19.86 -6.85 20.44
N PRO A 183 19.18 -6.68 21.59
CA PRO A 183 17.80 -6.21 21.64
C PRO A 183 17.65 -4.83 20.99
N THR A 184 16.52 -4.65 20.31
CA THR A 184 16.09 -3.35 19.79
C THR A 184 15.49 -2.51 20.94
N THR A 185 16.00 -1.29 21.13
CA THR A 185 15.54 -0.36 22.17
C THR A 185 14.66 0.75 21.63
N GLU A 186 14.77 1.07 20.34
CA GLU A 186 14.00 2.14 19.69
C GLU A 186 13.73 1.78 18.23
N VAL A 187 12.52 2.06 17.75
CA VAL A 187 12.14 1.94 16.34
C VAL A 187 11.35 3.19 15.96
N ASN A 188 11.77 3.86 14.88
CA ASN A 188 10.99 4.93 14.25
C ASN A 188 10.81 4.58 12.78
N TYR A 189 9.57 4.60 12.30
CA TYR A 189 9.31 4.33 10.90
C TYR A 189 8.11 5.11 10.38
N LYS A 190 8.13 5.35 9.07
CA LYS A 190 7.03 5.94 8.31
C LYS A 190 6.67 4.99 7.18
N ILE A 191 5.37 4.73 7.03
CA ILE A 191 4.82 4.07 5.84
C ILE A 191 4.40 5.20 4.90
N LEU A 192 5.08 5.28 3.76
CA LEU A 192 4.91 6.34 2.77
C LEU A 192 3.89 5.95 1.71
N THR A 193 3.98 4.70 1.22
CA THR A 193 3.04 4.16 0.24
C THR A 193 2.64 2.73 0.62
N PRO A 194 1.36 2.36 0.48
CA PRO A 194 0.90 1.04 0.84
C PRO A 194 1.47 -0.01 -0.11
N SER A 195 2.01 -1.11 0.43
CA SER A 195 2.24 -2.34 -0.31
C SER A 195 1.01 -3.25 -0.24
N ARG A 196 0.73 -4.00 -1.32
CA ARG A 196 -0.42 -4.92 -1.44
C ARG A 196 0.05 -6.36 -1.64
N LEU A 197 -0.88 -7.30 -1.77
CA LEU A 197 -0.62 -8.70 -2.13
C LEU A 197 0.20 -8.80 -3.43
N ASP A 198 1.14 -9.76 -3.48
CA ASP A 198 1.99 -10.06 -4.64
C ASP A 198 2.88 -8.91 -5.14
N ASN A 199 3.09 -7.88 -4.31
CA ASN A 199 4.09 -6.85 -4.59
C ASN A 199 5.49 -7.39 -4.31
N ASP A 200 6.41 -7.12 -5.24
CA ASP A 200 7.83 -7.39 -5.08
C ASP A 200 8.50 -6.20 -4.39
N LEU A 201 9.10 -6.45 -3.23
CA LEU A 201 9.76 -5.43 -2.42
C LEU A 201 11.27 -5.68 -2.36
N GLU A 202 12.04 -4.60 -2.50
CA GLU A 202 13.47 -4.56 -2.20
C GLU A 202 13.71 -3.75 -0.93
N LEU A 203 14.32 -4.41 0.06
CA LEU A 203 14.72 -3.83 1.31
C LEU A 203 16.20 -3.49 1.25
N TYR A 204 16.50 -2.21 1.37
CA TYR A 204 17.85 -1.66 1.40
C TYR A 204 18.24 -1.38 2.83
N VAL A 205 19.23 -2.10 3.35
CA VAL A 205 19.64 -2.06 4.74
C VAL A 205 21.07 -1.58 4.88
N TRP A 206 21.32 -0.69 5.83
CA TRP A 206 22.69 -0.28 6.19
C TRP A 206 22.78 0.15 7.65
N VAL A 207 24.02 0.35 8.11
CA VAL A 207 24.32 0.91 9.43
C VAL A 207 24.42 2.42 9.31
N GLU A 208 23.52 3.16 9.96
CA GLU A 208 23.56 4.64 9.99
C GLU A 208 24.62 5.13 10.97
N ASN A 209 24.74 4.48 12.13
CA ASN A 209 25.75 4.78 13.13
C ASN A 209 26.10 3.53 13.94
N ILE A 210 27.35 3.39 14.34
CA ILE A 210 27.80 2.35 15.25
C ILE A 210 28.67 2.95 16.36
N SER A 211 28.36 2.60 17.60
CA SER A 211 29.16 2.90 18.78
C SER A 211 29.81 1.62 19.31
N ASN A 212 30.50 1.69 20.45
CA ASN A 212 31.05 0.48 21.09
C ASN A 212 29.98 -0.43 21.69
N LYS A 213 28.75 0.07 21.93
CA LYS A 213 27.69 -0.67 22.64
C LYS A 213 26.35 -0.69 21.92
N SER A 214 26.17 0.13 20.88
CA SER A 214 24.90 0.25 20.16
C SER A 214 25.12 0.38 18.66
N ILE A 215 24.11 -0.06 17.90
CA ILE A 215 24.09 0.02 16.44
C ILE A 215 22.75 0.65 16.06
N LYS A 216 22.81 1.73 15.28
CA LYS A 216 21.65 2.35 14.65
C LYS A 216 21.61 1.94 13.19
N TRP A 217 20.53 1.28 12.81
CA TRP A 217 20.30 0.75 11.49
C TRP A 217 19.26 1.59 10.76
N ARG A 218 19.31 1.55 9.44
CA ARG A 218 18.26 2.08 8.58
C ARG A 218 17.90 1.08 7.50
N CYS A 219 16.61 1.05 7.17
CA CYS A 219 16.00 0.15 6.22
C CYS A 219 15.01 0.95 5.37
N VAL A 220 15.23 0.99 4.05
CA VAL A 220 14.30 1.60 3.10
C VAL A 220 13.70 0.50 2.26
N ILE A 221 12.37 0.47 2.19
CA ILE A 221 11.61 -0.53 1.46
C ILE A 221 11.11 0.12 0.18
N LYS A 222 11.62 -0.34 -0.97
CA LYS A 222 11.13 0.04 -2.29
C LYS A 222 10.19 -1.03 -2.82
N ASN A 223 9.02 -0.62 -3.26
CA ASN A 223 8.09 -1.48 -3.97
C ASN A 223 8.43 -1.44 -5.45
N ILE A 224 8.99 -2.55 -5.95
CA ILE A 224 9.43 -2.67 -7.34
C ILE A 224 8.24 -2.77 -8.28
N THR A 225 7.13 -3.35 -7.80
CA THR A 225 5.88 -3.45 -8.57
C THR A 225 5.30 -2.07 -8.89
N THR A 226 5.29 -1.15 -7.93
CA THR A 226 4.72 0.21 -8.12
C THR A 226 5.78 1.27 -8.45
N GLY A 227 7.06 0.97 -8.30
CA GLY A 227 8.17 1.91 -8.46
C GLY A 227 8.33 2.92 -7.32
N LYS A 228 7.52 2.81 -6.24
CA LYS A 228 7.48 3.79 -5.14
C LYS A 228 8.24 3.30 -3.90
N VAL A 229 8.60 4.24 -3.03
CA VAL A 229 9.12 3.90 -1.68
C VAL A 229 7.94 3.62 -0.75
N SER A 230 7.90 2.43 -0.15
CA SER A 230 6.82 2.03 0.75
C SER A 230 7.08 2.41 2.20
N ALA A 231 8.32 2.30 2.68
CA ALA A 231 8.63 2.64 4.06
C ALA A 231 10.08 3.08 4.27
N ASP A 232 10.28 3.92 5.27
CA ASP A 232 11.60 4.30 5.82
C ASP A 232 11.60 3.99 7.31
N ILE A 233 12.52 3.13 7.73
CA ILE A 233 12.57 2.52 9.05
C ILE A 233 13.96 2.71 9.62
N THR A 234 14.05 3.25 10.82
CA THR A 234 15.27 3.29 11.64
C THR A 234 15.04 2.51 12.92
N HIS A 235 16.04 1.76 13.36
CA HIS A 235 16.00 1.15 14.68
C HIS A 235 17.36 1.15 15.35
N THR A 236 17.35 1.18 16.67
CA THR A 236 18.56 1.17 17.49
C THR A 236 18.59 -0.12 18.30
N THR A 237 19.71 -0.83 18.21
CA THR A 237 20.02 -2.02 19.01
C THR A 237 21.13 -1.71 20.00
N VAL A 238 21.10 -2.38 21.16
CA VAL A 238 22.15 -2.30 22.18
C VAL A 238 22.69 -3.69 22.45
N CYS A 239 24.01 -3.83 22.55
CA CYS A 239 24.66 -5.08 22.93
C CYS A 239 24.51 -5.31 24.43
N THR A 240 24.09 -6.50 24.81
CA THR A 240 23.77 -6.90 26.18
C THR A 240 24.23 -8.31 26.47
N ASP A 241 24.34 -8.66 27.75
CA ASP A 241 24.44 -10.05 28.19
C ASP A 241 23.15 -10.81 27.87
N THR A 242 23.22 -12.14 27.85
CA THR A 242 22.05 -12.98 27.55
C THR A 242 20.93 -12.90 28.60
N ALA A 243 21.18 -12.33 29.77
CA ALA A 243 20.14 -12.07 30.77
C ALA A 243 19.49 -10.67 30.63
N LEU A 244 19.91 -9.86 29.65
CA LEU A 244 19.41 -8.49 29.39
C LEU A 244 19.55 -7.55 30.61
N THR A 245 20.59 -7.76 31.43
CA THR A 245 20.81 -7.01 32.67
C THR A 245 21.85 -5.92 32.54
N GLN A 246 22.83 -6.09 31.64
CA GLN A 246 23.97 -5.20 31.49
C GLN A 246 24.31 -4.99 30.03
N SER A 247 24.70 -3.75 29.69
CA SER A 247 25.18 -3.43 28.35
C SER A 247 26.66 -3.78 28.18
N LEU A 248 26.94 -4.65 27.21
CA LEU A 248 28.26 -5.14 26.85
C LEU A 248 28.84 -4.37 25.66
N GLU A 249 30.14 -4.53 25.43
CA GLU A 249 30.77 -4.06 24.19
C GLU A 249 30.42 -4.98 23.03
N ILE A 250 30.24 -4.41 21.84
CA ILE A 250 30.05 -5.16 20.61
C ILE A 250 31.40 -5.83 20.26
N PRO A 251 31.41 -7.12 19.89
CA PRO A 251 32.63 -7.80 19.45
C PRO A 251 33.35 -7.02 18.35
N LYS A 252 34.66 -6.77 18.51
CA LYS A 252 35.44 -5.94 17.58
C LYS A 252 35.37 -6.45 16.15
N GLU A 253 35.42 -7.77 15.95
CA GLU A 253 35.27 -8.41 14.64
C GLU A 253 33.93 -8.07 13.97
N LEU A 254 32.84 -7.97 14.75
CA LEU A 254 31.53 -7.59 14.23
C LEU A 254 31.52 -6.12 13.79
N ILE A 255 32.09 -5.22 14.60
CA ILE A 255 32.22 -3.78 14.26
C ILE A 255 33.01 -3.62 12.94
N GLU A 256 34.16 -4.30 12.81
CA GLU A 256 35.00 -4.24 11.61
C GLU A 256 34.24 -4.67 10.35
N LYS A 257 33.47 -5.76 10.42
CA LYS A 257 32.68 -6.23 9.28
C LYS A 257 31.51 -5.31 8.97
N LEU A 258 30.81 -4.80 9.99
CA LEU A 258 29.69 -3.87 9.81
C LEU A 258 30.11 -2.52 9.24
N THR A 259 31.36 -2.11 9.44
CA THR A 259 31.91 -0.87 8.88
C THR A 259 31.82 -0.84 7.35
N LYS A 260 31.78 -2.00 6.67
CA LYS A 260 31.56 -2.09 5.21
C LYS A 260 30.19 -1.56 4.78
N HIS A 261 29.19 -1.64 5.66
CA HIS A 261 27.82 -1.17 5.45
C HIS A 261 27.52 0.11 6.26
N LEU A 262 28.55 0.76 6.82
CA LEU A 262 28.38 2.03 7.50
C LEU A 262 28.12 3.13 6.48
N GLN A 263 27.15 3.99 6.77
CA GLN A 263 26.87 5.16 5.96
C GLN A 263 28.11 6.06 5.93
N ASN A 264 28.67 6.26 4.74
CA ASN A 264 29.75 7.22 4.56
C ASN A 264 29.23 8.60 4.97
N LYS A 265 29.91 9.25 5.94
CA LYS A 265 29.60 10.64 6.29
C LYS A 265 29.78 11.49 5.03
N THR A 266 28.69 12.03 4.50
CA THR A 266 28.76 13.20 3.62
C THR A 266 29.56 14.28 4.37
N PRO A 267 30.56 14.95 3.76
CA PRO A 267 31.30 15.99 4.45
C PRO A 267 30.35 17.13 4.83
N ASN A 268 30.21 17.38 6.14
CA ASN A 268 29.67 18.57 6.81
C ASN A 268 28.37 19.21 6.26
N THR A 269 27.45 19.45 7.20
CA THR A 269 26.87 20.79 7.32
C THR A 269 27.18 21.29 8.72
N LYS A 270 28.18 22.16 8.81
CA LYS A 270 28.38 23.05 9.95
C LYS A 270 27.15 23.96 10.07
N LEU A 271 26.66 24.16 11.28
CA LEU A 271 26.51 25.46 11.93
C LEU A 271 26.40 25.24 13.43
#